data_AF-A0A920EA50-F1
#
_entry.id   AF-A0A920EA50-F1
#
_cell.length_a   1.000
_cell.length_b   1.000
_cell.length_c   1.000
_cell.angle_alpha   90.00
_cell.angle_beta   90.00
_cell.angle_gamma   90.00
#
_symmetry.space_group_name_H-M   'P 1'
#
loop_
_entity.id
_entity.type
_entity.pdbx_description
1 polymer ?
#
loop_
_entity_poly.entity_id
_entity_poly.type
_entity_poly.pdbx_seq_one_letter_code
_entity_poly.pdbx_strand_id
1 'polypeptide(L)'
;MTRAKLRLRPKPKENVSILFGLDTIQDAVNLTEACVSTSTEIIACELFFQKGVDLVREAYDLQPLWNNKNSIYLLCEFAGDLGVLDRLNENVLGKCYVPMTQS
;
A
#
# COMPACT_ATOMS: atom_id res chain seq x y z
N MET A 1 29.21 3.15 16.69
CA MET A 1 28.63 4.49 16.50
C MET A 1 27.99 4.93 17.81
N THR A 2 28.37 6.07 18.39
CA THR A 2 27.82 6.56 19.68
C THR A 2 26.99 7.84 19.57
N ARG A 3 27.01 8.52 18.41
CA ARG A 3 26.18 9.70 18.14
C ARG A 3 25.89 9.82 16.64
N ALA A 4 24.66 10.22 16.29
CA ALA A 4 24.23 10.50 14.92
C ALA A 4 23.39 11.78 14.88
N LYS A 5 23.47 12.53 13.78
CA LYS A 5 22.61 13.68 13.49
C LYS A 5 21.77 13.35 12.25
N LEU A 6 20.47 13.23 12.43
CA LEU A 6 19.52 12.90 11.37
C LEU A 6 18.70 14.14 11.02
N ARG A 7 18.35 14.27 9.73
CA ARG A 7 17.41 15.30 9.28
C ARG A 7 16.00 14.73 9.33
N LEU A 8 15.11 15.46 9.99
CA LEU A 8 13.68 15.15 9.97
C LEU A 8 13.04 15.73 8.71
N ARG A 9 12.07 15.02 8.15
CA ARG A 9 11.21 15.51 7.07
C ARG A 9 9.95 16.13 7.65
N PRO A 10 9.35 17.14 7.01
CA PRO A 10 8.03 17.63 7.38
C PRO A 10 6.99 16.51 7.33
N LYS A 11 5.97 16.61 8.19
CA LYS A 11 4.83 15.68 8.16
C LYS A 11 4.02 15.94 6.87
N PRO A 12 3.66 14.90 6.10
CA PRO A 12 2.75 15.03 4.97
C PRO A 12 1.36 15.48 5.42
N LYS A 13 0.62 16.16 4.54
CA LYS A 13 -0.76 16.60 4.84
C LYS A 13 -1.77 15.48 4.64
N GLU A 14 -1.48 14.56 3.73
CA GLU A 14 -2.30 13.40 3.43
C GLU A 14 -1.42 12.17 3.27
N ASN A 15 -1.90 11.04 3.81
CA ASN A 15 -1.34 9.72 3.64
C ASN A 15 -2.43 8.77 3.15
N VAL A 16 -2.13 7.98 2.14
CA VAL A 16 -3.04 6.99 1.56
C VAL A 16 -2.31 5.66 1.54
N SER A 17 -2.85 4.66 2.23
CA SER A 17 -2.35 3.28 2.19
C SER A 17 -3.37 2.40 1.46
N ILE A 18 -2.90 1.64 0.47
CA ILE A 18 -3.75 0.79 -0.37
C ILE A 18 -3.17 -0.61 -0.38
N LEU A 19 -3.99 -1.57 0.03
CA LEU A 19 -3.66 -2.99 -0.03
C LEU A 19 -4.36 -3.62 -1.23
N PHE A 20 -3.58 -4.25 -2.10
CA PHE A 20 -4.06 -4.99 -3.26
C PHE A 20 -3.95 -6.49 -3.02
N GLY A 21 -5.00 -7.24 -3.34
CA GLY A 21 -4.95 -8.69 -3.47
C GLY A 21 -4.71 -9.07 -4.93
N LEU A 22 -3.70 -9.91 -5.17
CA LEU A 22 -3.21 -10.29 -6.50
C LEU A 22 -2.94 -11.80 -6.56
N ASP A 23 -2.98 -12.36 -7.76
CA ASP A 23 -2.81 -13.80 -7.95
C ASP A 23 -1.43 -14.18 -8.49
N THR A 24 -0.69 -13.21 -9.05
CA THR A 24 0.64 -13.42 -9.60
C THR A 24 1.64 -12.34 -9.17
N ILE A 25 2.93 -12.72 -9.12
CA ILE A 25 4.01 -11.77 -8.82
C ILE A 25 4.12 -10.72 -9.93
N GLN A 26 3.88 -11.13 -11.18
CA GLN A 26 3.97 -10.23 -12.32
C GLN A 26 2.95 -9.10 -12.23
N ASP A 27 1.73 -9.37 -11.77
CA ASP A 27 0.72 -8.33 -11.57
C ASP A 27 1.17 -7.33 -10.50
N ALA A 28 1.80 -7.81 -9.42
CA ALA A 28 2.33 -6.94 -8.37
C ALA A 28 3.48 -6.07 -8.87
N VAL A 29 4.37 -6.62 -9.70
CA VAL A 29 5.46 -5.87 -10.34
C VAL A 29 4.89 -4.82 -11.29
N ASN A 30 3.97 -5.19 -12.18
CA ASN A 30 3.34 -4.27 -13.13
C ASN A 30 2.63 -3.11 -12.40
N LEU A 31 1.91 -3.41 -11.32
CA LEU A 31 1.24 -2.40 -10.52
C LEU A 31 2.23 -1.49 -9.78
N THR A 32 3.33 -2.05 -9.26
CA THR A 32 4.40 -1.26 -8.64
C THR A 32 5.02 -0.30 -9.65
N GLU A 33 5.34 -0.78 -10.85
CA GLU A 33 5.87 0.05 -11.94
C GLU A 33 4.88 1.16 -12.34
N ALA A 34 3.59 0.85 -12.43
CA ALA A 34 2.55 1.84 -12.67
C ALA A 34 2.52 2.91 -11.57
N CYS A 35 2.48 2.50 -10.30
CA CYS A 35 2.45 3.43 -9.16
C CYS A 35 3.69 4.34 -9.13
N VAL A 36 4.88 3.79 -9.34
CA VAL A 36 6.15 4.53 -9.30
C VAL A 36 6.32 5.47 -10.50
N SER A 37 5.85 5.08 -11.68
CA SER A 37 5.99 5.91 -12.89
C SER A 37 4.99 7.07 -12.95
N THR A 38 3.86 6.95 -12.27
CA THR A 38 2.75 7.92 -12.35
C THR A 38 2.59 8.79 -11.10
N SER A 39 3.09 8.34 -9.94
CA SER A 39 3.02 9.09 -8.68
C SER A 39 4.40 9.41 -8.14
N THR A 40 4.66 10.69 -7.91
CA THR A 40 5.86 11.17 -7.18
C THR A 40 5.70 11.07 -5.66
N GLU A 41 4.53 10.64 -5.21
CA GLU A 41 4.09 10.67 -3.80
C GLU A 41 4.19 9.30 -3.15
N ILE A 42 4.57 8.26 -3.92
CA ILE A 42 4.81 6.93 -3.41
C ILE A 42 6.02 6.93 -2.47
N ILE A 43 5.82 6.40 -1.26
CA ILE A 43 6.86 6.34 -0.22
C ILE A 43 7.20 4.90 0.18
N ALA A 44 6.30 3.95 -0.05
CA ALA A 44 6.54 2.54 0.23
C ALA A 44 5.76 1.63 -0.74
N CYS A 45 6.37 0.50 -1.07
CA CYS A 45 5.75 -0.65 -1.72
C CYS A 45 6.25 -1.93 -1.05
N GLU A 46 5.36 -2.71 -0.47
CA GLU A 46 5.69 -3.93 0.26
C GLU A 46 4.90 -5.12 -0.28
N LEU A 47 5.62 -6.17 -0.67
CA LEU A 47 5.05 -7.40 -1.21
C LEU A 47 5.01 -8.48 -0.14
N PHE A 48 3.85 -9.11 0.02
CA PHE A 48 3.65 -10.23 0.92
C PHE A 48 3.08 -11.43 0.17
N PHE A 49 3.58 -12.62 0.48
CA PHE A 49 2.95 -13.86 0.04
C PHE A 49 1.90 -14.31 1.06
N GLN A 50 0.81 -14.92 0.58
CA GLN A 50 -0.30 -15.42 1.43
C GLN A 50 0.20 -16.22 2.63
N LYS A 51 1.18 -17.10 2.45
CA LYS A 51 1.74 -17.88 3.56
C LYS A 51 2.38 -17.01 4.66
N GLY A 52 3.06 -15.92 4.27
CA GLY A 52 3.61 -14.97 5.23
C GLY A 52 2.52 -14.21 5.97
N VAL A 53 1.47 -13.81 5.25
CA VAL A 53 0.29 -13.15 5.83
C VAL A 53 -0.44 -14.09 6.80
N ASP A 54 -0.62 -15.37 6.44
CA ASP A 54 -1.26 -16.36 7.30
C ASP A 54 -0.51 -16.57 8.61
N LEU A 55 0.83 -16.58 8.59
CA LEU A 55 1.64 -16.70 9.82
C LEU A 55 1.40 -15.53 10.78
N VAL A 56 1.36 -14.31 10.25
CA VAL A 56 1.06 -13.11 11.06
C VAL A 56 -0.39 -13.18 11.55
N ARG A 57 -1.34 -13.51 10.67
CA ARG A 57 -2.75 -13.65 11.03
C ARG A 57 -2.94 -14.64 12.18
N GLU A 58 -2.33 -15.81 12.11
CA GLU A 58 -2.42 -16.86 13.13
C GLU A 58 -1.79 -16.42 14.45
N ALA A 59 -0.62 -15.78 14.41
CA ALA A 59 0.07 -15.31 15.61
C ALA A 59 -0.71 -14.21 16.36
N TYR A 60 -1.52 -13.42 15.64
CA TYR A 60 -2.24 -12.27 16.18
C TYR A 60 -3.77 -12.45 16.21
N ASP A 61 -4.28 -13.66 15.95
CA ASP A 61 -5.73 -13.99 15.89
C ASP A 61 -6.55 -13.02 15.01
N LEU A 62 -6.04 -12.72 13.82
CA LEU A 62 -6.68 -11.81 12.87
C LEU A 62 -7.62 -12.54 11.91
N GLN A 63 -8.60 -11.83 11.38
CA GLN A 63 -9.47 -12.36 10.33
C GLN A 63 -8.71 -12.49 8.99
N PRO A 64 -9.04 -13.49 8.16
CA PRO A 64 -8.43 -13.64 6.85
C PRO A 64 -8.77 -12.45 5.93
N LEU A 65 -7.79 -11.96 5.20
CA LEU A 65 -7.99 -10.93 4.19
C LEU A 65 -8.73 -11.51 2.98
N TRP A 66 -9.89 -10.94 2.64
CA TRP A 66 -10.72 -11.32 1.49
C TRP A 66 -10.97 -12.83 1.37
N ASN A 67 -11.12 -13.54 2.49
CA ASN A 67 -11.28 -15.00 2.55
C ASN A 67 -10.16 -15.79 1.86
N ASN A 68 -8.91 -15.31 1.91
CA ASN A 68 -7.73 -15.95 1.31
C ASN A 68 -7.91 -16.21 -0.20
N LYS A 69 -8.60 -15.31 -0.90
CA LYS A 69 -8.85 -15.41 -2.35
C LYS A 69 -7.60 -15.18 -3.20
N ASN A 70 -6.59 -14.50 -2.65
CA ASN A 70 -5.40 -14.07 -3.38
C ASN A 70 -4.15 -14.78 -2.86
N SER A 71 -3.16 -14.96 -3.71
CA SER A 71 -1.90 -15.61 -3.34
C SER A 71 -0.85 -14.60 -2.88
N ILE A 72 -1.02 -13.33 -3.25
CA ILE A 72 -0.07 -12.24 -3.09
C ILE A 72 -0.80 -10.98 -2.66
N TYR A 73 -0.15 -10.20 -1.82
CA TYR A 73 -0.62 -8.92 -1.34
C TYR A 73 0.43 -7.85 -1.60
N LEU A 74 0.03 -6.70 -2.13
CA LEU A 74 0.89 -5.55 -2.32
C LEU A 74 0.34 -4.39 -1.51
N LEU A 75 1.12 -3.86 -0.57
CA LEU A 75 0.80 -2.64 0.17
C LEU A 75 1.57 -1.47 -0.44
N CYS A 76 0.85 -0.49 -0.98
CA CYS A 76 1.43 0.76 -1.45
C CYS A 76 1.04 1.89 -0.51
N GLU A 77 2.02 2.72 -0.15
CA GLU A 77 1.79 3.93 0.64
C GLU A 77 2.19 5.17 -0.15
N PHE A 78 1.31 6.17 -0.11
CA PHE A 78 1.48 7.46 -0.75
C PHE A 78 1.35 8.56 0.29
N ALA A 79 2.21 9.57 0.24
CA ALA A 79 2.25 10.65 1.20
C ALA A 79 2.62 11.98 0.53
N GLY A 80 1.82 13.01 0.76
CA GLY A 80 1.99 14.28 0.07
C GLY A 80 1.14 15.42 0.59
N ASP A 81 0.91 16.41 -0.29
CA ASP A 81 -0.08 17.46 -0.10
C ASP A 81 -1.50 16.92 -0.33
N LEU A 82 -2.52 17.65 0.12
CA LEU A 82 -3.92 17.25 -0.04
C LEU A 82 -4.29 16.90 -1.50
N GLY A 83 -5.20 15.95 -1.67
CA GLY A 83 -5.67 15.40 -2.94
C GLY A 83 -4.85 14.21 -3.47
N VAL A 84 -4.06 13.52 -2.63
CA VAL A 84 -3.27 12.35 -3.07
C VAL A 84 -4.21 11.27 -3.60
N LEU A 85 -5.26 10.94 -2.85
CA LEU A 85 -6.24 9.93 -3.26
C LEU A 85 -6.92 10.29 -4.58
N ASP A 86 -7.26 11.56 -4.79
CA ASP A 86 -7.90 12.04 -6.01
C ASP A 86 -6.99 11.82 -7.23
N ARG A 87 -5.70 12.21 -7.11
CA ARG A 87 -4.70 11.98 -8.17
C ARG A 87 -4.48 10.50 -8.45
N LEU A 88 -4.51 9.64 -7.43
CA LEU A 88 -4.38 8.20 -7.60
C LEU A 88 -5.58 7.61 -8.38
N ASN A 89 -6.80 8.07 -8.06
CA ASN A 89 -8.01 7.65 -8.76
C ASN A 89 -8.03 8.08 -10.24
N GLU A 90 -7.48 9.26 -10.56
CA GLU A 90 -7.44 9.77 -11.93
C GLU A 90 -6.38 9.07 -12.79
N ASN A 91 -5.24 8.68 -12.21
CA ASN A 91 -4.06 8.26 -12.99
C ASN A 91 -3.71 6.77 -12.88
N VAL A 92 -3.82 6.19 -11.69
CA VAL A 92 -3.17 4.89 -11.37
C VAL A 92 -4.18 3.77 -11.22
N LEU A 93 -5.26 4.03 -10.49
CA LEU A 93 -6.19 2.98 -10.05
C LEU A 93 -7.46 2.89 -10.91
N GLY A 94 -7.73 3.91 -11.73
CA GLY A 94 -9.09 4.19 -12.19
C GLY A 94 -9.99 4.59 -11.02
N LYS A 95 -11.31 4.68 -11.23
CA LYS A 95 -12.26 4.99 -10.12
C LYS A 95 -12.22 3.89 -9.05
N CYS A 96 -11.36 4.04 -8.04
CA CYS A 96 -11.39 3.20 -6.86
C CYS A 96 -12.49 3.68 -5.93
N TYR A 97 -13.53 2.85 -5.78
CA TYR A 97 -14.46 2.98 -4.66
C TYR A 97 -13.74 2.51 -3.40
N VAL A 98 -13.24 3.45 -2.60
CA VAL A 98 -12.85 3.17 -1.22
C VAL A 98 -14.14 3.01 -0.42
N PRO A 99 -14.48 1.81 0.12
CA PRO A 99 -15.59 1.72 1.05
C PRO A 99 -15.22 2.57 2.27
N MET A 100 -15.96 3.67 2.48
CA MET A 100 -15.85 4.46 3.70
C MET A 100 -16.13 3.54 4.88
N THR A 101 -15.10 3.20 5.66
CA THR A 101 -15.30 2.70 7.01
C THR A 101 -15.90 3.85 7.81
N GLN A 102 -17.21 3.78 8.05
CA GLN A 102 -17.88 4.67 8.99
C GLN A 102 -17.24 4.47 10.37
N SER A 103 -16.78 5.58 10.93
CA SER A 103 -16.33 5.77 12.31
C SER A 103 -17.42 5.51 13.32
#